data_AF-A0A9E7JTP4-F1
#
_entry.id   AF-A0A9E7JTP4-F1
#
_cell.length_a   1.000
_cell.length_b   1.000
_cell.length_c   1.000
_cell.angle_alpha   90.00
_cell.angle_beta   90.00
_cell.angle_gamma   90.00
#
_symmetry.space_group_name_H-M   'P 1'
#
loop_
_entity.id
_entity.type
_entity.pdbx_description
1 polymer ?
#
loop_
_entity_poly.entity_id
_entity_poly.type
_entity_poly.pdbx_seq_one_letter_code
_entity_poly.pdbx_strand_id
1 'polypeptide(L)'
;MKYNPRVSSSRRKCRKAHFTAPSSVRRVLMSAPLSADLRNKYNVRSVPVRKDDEVQVVRGTYKGREGKVVQVYRRKWVIHVERITREKVNGSTVNVGINPSKVVIVKLKLDKDRKALLDRKARGRAADKAKGKFSAEEVAAAAAAGAPSLQEID
;
A
#
# COMPACT_ATOMS: atom_id res chain seq x y z
N MET A 1 -13.12 9.51 15.16
CA MET A 1 -12.86 10.91 14.77
C MET A 1 -11.35 11.11 14.59
N LYS A 2 -10.88 12.09 13.80
CA LYS A 2 -9.42 12.34 13.71
C LYS A 2 -8.96 13.15 14.93
N TYR A 3 -8.16 12.55 15.82
CA TYR A 3 -7.73 13.18 17.07
C TYR A 3 -6.41 13.97 16.97
N ASN A 4 -5.53 13.63 16.03
CA ASN A 4 -4.22 14.29 15.93
C ASN A 4 -4.34 15.72 15.35
N PRO A 5 -3.91 16.77 16.08
CA PRO A 5 -4.01 18.15 15.62
C PRO A 5 -3.09 18.49 14.44
N ARG A 6 -2.00 17.73 14.24
CA ARG A 6 -0.99 17.99 13.20
C ARG A 6 -1.43 17.59 11.78
N VAL A 7 -2.46 16.76 11.65
CA VAL A 7 -2.94 16.26 10.35
C VAL A 7 -4.23 16.99 10.00
N SER A 8 -4.36 17.56 8.81
CA SER A 8 -5.62 18.22 8.41
C SER A 8 -6.64 17.23 7.87
N SER A 9 -7.93 17.44 8.17
CA SER A 9 -9.07 16.74 7.55
C SER A 9 -9.70 17.54 6.39
N SER A 10 -9.17 18.74 6.08
CA SER A 10 -9.72 19.59 5.04
C SER A 10 -9.51 18.96 3.66
N ARG A 11 -10.63 18.73 2.95
CA ARG A 11 -10.64 18.20 1.57
C ARG A 11 -9.72 18.97 0.63
N ARG A 12 -9.70 20.31 0.72
CA ARG A 12 -8.87 21.18 -0.12
C ARG A 12 -7.37 20.93 0.14
N LYS A 13 -6.96 20.85 1.40
CA LYS A 13 -5.56 20.61 1.78
C LYS A 13 -5.09 19.21 1.34
N CYS A 14 -5.90 18.18 1.56
CA CYS A 14 -5.58 16.80 1.15
C CYS A 14 -5.45 16.66 -0.38
N ARG A 15 -6.35 17.27 -1.15
CA ARG A 15 -6.28 17.23 -2.63
C ARG A 15 -5.05 17.97 -3.16
N LYS A 16 -4.73 19.14 -2.61
CA LYS A 16 -3.53 19.89 -2.97
C LYS A 16 -2.29 19.03 -2.73
N ALA A 17 -2.14 18.48 -1.52
CA ALA A 17 -1.01 17.61 -1.16
C ALA A 17 -0.87 16.39 -2.09
N HIS A 18 -1.98 15.76 -2.51
CA HIS A 18 -1.95 14.65 -3.45
C HIS A 18 -1.48 15.09 -4.84
N PHE A 19 -2.13 16.06 -5.48
CA PHE A 19 -1.84 16.40 -6.87
C PHE A 19 -0.50 17.12 -7.06
N THR A 20 -0.05 17.88 -6.07
CA THR A 20 1.26 18.58 -6.10
C THR A 20 2.39 17.77 -5.47
N ALA A 21 2.17 16.49 -5.13
CA ALA A 21 3.18 15.66 -4.49
C ALA A 21 4.47 15.54 -5.35
N PRO A 22 5.67 15.57 -4.74
CA PRO A 22 6.93 15.31 -5.43
C PRO A 22 7.09 13.83 -5.78
N SER A 23 8.00 13.49 -6.71
CA SER A 23 8.16 12.14 -7.27
C SER A 23 8.40 11.04 -6.21
N SER A 24 9.17 11.34 -5.16
CA SER A 24 9.43 10.42 -4.04
C SER A 24 8.15 10.07 -3.27
N VAL A 25 7.29 11.05 -3.02
CA VAL A 25 5.99 10.86 -2.36
C VAL A 25 5.03 10.13 -3.29
N ARG A 26 5.00 10.49 -4.59
CA ARG A 26 4.19 9.77 -5.59
C ARG A 26 4.56 8.30 -5.68
N ARG A 27 5.84 7.94 -5.56
CA ARG A 27 6.27 6.53 -5.52
C ARG A 27 5.57 5.76 -4.40
N VAL A 28 5.47 6.34 -3.21
CA VAL A 28 4.85 5.67 -2.05
C VAL A 28 3.33 5.58 -2.23
N LEU A 29 2.71 6.66 -2.70
CA LEU A 29 1.27 6.71 -2.97
C LEU A 29 0.86 5.77 -4.11
N MET A 30 1.72 5.58 -5.11
CA MET A 30 1.56 4.59 -6.19
C MET A 30 2.02 3.19 -5.75
N SER A 31 1.44 2.71 -4.66
CA SER A 31 1.60 1.33 -4.20
C SER A 31 0.47 0.44 -4.69
N ALA A 32 0.79 -0.83 -4.91
CA ALA A 32 -0.18 -1.86 -5.27
C ALA A 32 -0.19 -2.98 -4.20
N PRO A 33 -1.34 -3.63 -3.99
CA PRO A 33 -1.44 -4.82 -3.15
C PRO A 33 -0.62 -5.98 -3.73
N LEU A 34 -0.04 -6.80 -2.85
CA LEU A 34 0.59 -8.08 -3.23
C LEU A 34 -0.48 -9.18 -3.39
N SER A 35 -0.19 -10.22 -4.16
CA SER A 35 -1.00 -11.46 -4.21
C SER A 35 -1.02 -12.17 -2.85
N ALA A 36 -1.96 -13.10 -2.64
CA ALA A 36 -2.07 -13.83 -1.38
C ALA A 36 -0.76 -14.58 -1.05
N ASP A 37 -0.17 -15.23 -2.04
CA ASP A 37 1.07 -16.00 -1.87
C ASP A 37 2.24 -15.10 -1.46
N LEU A 38 2.38 -13.94 -2.11
CA LEU A 38 3.43 -12.96 -1.77
C LEU A 38 3.18 -12.32 -0.39
N ARG A 39 1.93 -12.09 0.00
CA ARG A 39 1.59 -11.60 1.35
C ARG A 39 1.98 -12.60 2.41
N ASN A 40 1.71 -13.88 2.20
CA ASN A 40 2.06 -14.94 3.14
C ASN A 40 3.59 -15.10 3.23
N LYS A 41 4.27 -15.07 2.08
CA LYS A 41 5.74 -15.21 2.00
C LYS A 41 6.49 -14.06 2.70
N TYR A 42 6.09 -12.82 2.45
CA TYR A 42 6.83 -11.64 2.95
C TYR A 42 6.16 -10.94 4.14
N ASN A 43 4.96 -11.36 4.56
CA ASN A 43 4.15 -10.71 5.59
C ASN A 43 3.95 -9.19 5.36
N VAL A 44 3.79 -8.78 4.11
CA VAL A 44 3.56 -7.37 3.71
C VAL A 44 2.33 -7.27 2.84
N ARG A 45 1.47 -6.26 3.08
CA ARG A 45 0.21 -6.08 2.34
C ARG A 45 0.38 -5.41 0.97
N SER A 46 1.24 -4.39 0.88
CA SER A 46 1.44 -3.58 -0.33
C SER A 46 2.85 -3.01 -0.46
N VAL A 47 3.27 -2.79 -1.70
CA VAL A 47 4.61 -2.29 -2.05
C VAL A 47 4.49 -1.27 -3.20
N PRO A 48 5.33 -0.22 -3.26
CA PRO A 48 5.45 0.64 -4.45
C PRO A 48 5.71 -0.17 -5.71
N VAL A 49 4.97 0.09 -6.79
CA VAL A 49 5.14 -0.60 -8.08
C VAL A 49 6.45 -0.16 -8.74
N ARG A 50 7.20 -1.11 -9.32
CA ARG A 50 8.40 -0.84 -10.13
C ARG A 50 8.23 -1.38 -11.55
N LYS A 51 9.13 -0.94 -12.42
CA LYS A 51 9.31 -1.53 -13.74
C LYS A 51 9.71 -3.00 -13.61
N ASP A 52 9.19 -3.83 -14.51
CA ASP A 52 9.37 -5.28 -14.60
C ASP A 52 8.76 -6.10 -13.44
N ASP A 53 7.92 -5.49 -12.58
CA ASP A 53 7.02 -6.28 -11.73
C ASP A 53 5.94 -6.92 -12.61
N GLU A 54 5.60 -8.19 -12.35
CA GLU A 54 4.45 -8.85 -13.00
C GLU A 54 3.19 -8.55 -12.21
N VAL A 55 2.16 -8.14 -12.92
CA VAL A 55 0.94 -7.65 -12.33
C VAL A 55 -0.30 -8.20 -13.03
N GLN A 56 -1.34 -8.42 -12.25
CA GLN A 56 -2.66 -8.84 -12.71
C GLN A 56 -3.67 -7.72 -12.46
N VAL A 57 -4.49 -7.40 -13.46
CA VAL A 57 -5.55 -6.39 -13.32
C VAL A 57 -6.77 -7.01 -12.67
N VAL A 58 -7.26 -6.41 -11.57
CA VAL A 58 -8.40 -6.94 -10.80
C VAL A 58 -9.68 -6.16 -11.07
N ARG A 59 -9.59 -4.90 -11.48
CA ARG A 59 -10.75 -4.02 -11.70
C ARG A 59 -10.68 -3.29 -13.04
N GLY A 60 -11.85 -3.07 -13.66
CA GLY A 60 -12.00 -2.37 -14.93
C GLY A 60 -12.07 -3.31 -16.14
N THR A 61 -12.08 -2.73 -17.34
CA THR A 61 -12.28 -3.45 -18.61
C THR A 61 -11.26 -4.54 -18.89
N TYR A 62 -10.01 -4.35 -18.44
CA TYR A 62 -8.90 -5.29 -18.67
C TYR A 62 -8.71 -6.29 -17.52
N LYS A 63 -9.73 -6.52 -16.68
CA LYS A 63 -9.68 -7.47 -15.56
C LYS A 63 -9.29 -8.87 -16.04
N GLY A 64 -8.48 -9.57 -15.24
CA GLY A 64 -8.01 -10.94 -15.51
C GLY A 64 -6.77 -10.99 -16.41
N ARG A 65 -6.38 -9.88 -17.04
CA ARG A 65 -5.14 -9.82 -17.82
C ARG A 65 -3.93 -9.65 -16.92
N GLU A 66 -2.85 -10.33 -17.30
CA GLU A 66 -1.55 -10.28 -16.66
C GLU A 66 -0.49 -9.73 -17.60
N GLY A 67 0.51 -9.07 -17.04
CA GLY A 67 1.65 -8.58 -17.80
C GLY A 67 2.70 -7.92 -16.92
N LYS A 68 3.87 -7.69 -17.49
CA LYS A 68 4.93 -6.92 -16.83
C LYS A 68 4.65 -5.43 -16.89
N VAL A 69 5.03 -4.70 -15.85
CA VAL A 69 4.96 -3.23 -15.86
C VAL A 69 6.08 -2.68 -16.72
N VAL A 70 5.72 -2.08 -17.86
CA VAL A 70 6.68 -1.51 -18.83
C VAL A 70 7.21 -0.16 -18.33
N GLN A 71 6.31 0.69 -17.83
CA GLN A 71 6.66 2.02 -17.34
C GLN A 71 5.71 2.49 -16.23
N VAL A 72 6.27 3.24 -15.27
CA VAL A 72 5.53 3.86 -14.16
C VAL A 72 5.49 5.37 -14.39
N TYR A 73 4.38 5.86 -14.93
CA TYR A 73 4.19 7.29 -15.24
C TYR A 73 3.66 8.05 -14.02
N ARG A 74 4.57 8.43 -13.11
CA ARG A 74 4.20 9.10 -11.84
C ARG A 74 3.54 10.46 -12.01
N ARG A 75 3.87 11.20 -13.08
CA ARG A 75 3.26 12.52 -13.32
C ARG A 75 1.75 12.43 -13.62
N LYS A 76 1.30 11.34 -14.25
CA LYS A 76 -0.10 11.04 -14.60
C LYS A 76 -0.78 10.05 -13.65
N TRP A 77 -0.12 9.59 -12.58
CA TRP A 77 -0.68 8.63 -11.61
C TRP A 77 -1.06 7.27 -12.20
N VAL A 78 -0.32 6.83 -13.21
CA VAL A 78 -0.68 5.69 -14.06
C VAL A 78 0.53 4.76 -14.27
N ILE A 79 0.26 3.47 -14.39
CA ILE A 79 1.19 2.44 -14.85
C ILE A 79 0.76 1.95 -16.23
N HIS A 80 1.75 1.58 -17.04
CA HIS A 80 1.52 0.90 -18.31
C HIS A 80 1.99 -0.55 -18.17
N VAL A 81 1.11 -1.47 -18.52
CA VAL A 81 1.33 -2.90 -18.42
C VAL A 81 1.47 -3.46 -19.84
N GLU A 82 2.35 -4.43 -19.99
CA GLU A 82 2.55 -5.18 -21.23
C GLU A 82 1.25 -5.88 -21.64
N ARG A 83 0.99 -6.00 -22.95
CA ARG A 83 -0.23 -6.62 -23.53
C ARG A 83 -1.55 -5.91 -23.20
N ILE A 84 -1.52 -4.83 -22.42
CA ILE A 84 -2.67 -3.96 -22.19
C ILE A 84 -2.53 -2.74 -23.11
N THR A 85 -2.93 -2.94 -24.36
CA THR A 85 -2.87 -1.95 -25.43
C THR A 85 -4.25 -1.70 -26.00
N ARG A 86 -4.37 -0.56 -26.69
CA ARG A 86 -5.51 -0.20 -27.53
C ARG A 86 -4.98 0.25 -28.88
N GLU A 87 -5.66 -0.15 -29.94
CA GLU A 87 -5.36 0.29 -31.30
C GLU A 87 -5.90 1.71 -31.54
N LYS A 88 -5.14 2.52 -32.27
CA LYS A 88 -5.59 3.81 -32.79
C LYS A 88 -6.21 3.62 -34.17
N VAL A 89 -6.94 4.63 -34.65
CA VAL A 89 -7.54 4.63 -36.01
C VAL A 89 -6.48 4.44 -37.12
N ASN A 90 -5.23 4.84 -36.87
CA ASN A 90 -4.11 4.67 -37.80
C ASN A 90 -3.41 3.29 -37.70
N GLY A 91 -3.99 2.30 -37.01
CA GLY A 91 -3.43 0.94 -36.87
C GLY A 91 -2.29 0.79 -35.84
N SER A 92 -1.75 1.89 -35.30
CA SER A 92 -0.71 1.82 -34.27
C SER A 92 -1.28 1.46 -32.89
N THR A 93 -0.56 0.64 -32.12
CA THR A 93 -0.98 0.26 -30.77
C THR A 93 -0.36 1.17 -29.70
N VAL A 94 -1.13 1.51 -28.67
CA VAL A 94 -0.66 2.29 -27.51
C VAL A 94 -1.05 1.62 -26.21
N ASN A 95 -0.16 1.68 -25.22
CA ASN A 95 -0.45 1.12 -23.90
C ASN A 95 -1.54 1.93 -23.19
N VAL A 96 -2.52 1.23 -22.65
CA VAL A 96 -3.57 1.85 -21.84
C VAL A 96 -3.05 2.08 -20.43
N GLY A 97 -3.36 3.25 -19.90
CA GLY A 97 -3.00 3.61 -18.55
C GLY A 97 -3.91 2.98 -17.49
N ILE A 98 -3.32 2.29 -16.51
CA ILE A 98 -4.06 1.73 -15.37
C ILE A 98 -3.57 2.38 -14.07
N ASN A 99 -4.46 2.57 -13.10
CA ASN A 99 -4.05 3.01 -11.77
C ASN A 99 -3.54 1.82 -10.95
N PRO A 100 -2.40 1.92 -10.23
CA PRO A 100 -1.81 0.80 -9.50
C PRO A 100 -2.70 0.19 -8.41
N SER A 101 -3.68 0.93 -7.87
CA SER A 101 -4.64 0.40 -6.89
C SER A 101 -5.63 -0.62 -7.47
N LYS A 102 -5.80 -0.64 -8.80
CA LYS A 102 -6.70 -1.57 -9.52
C LYS A 102 -6.01 -2.88 -9.90
N VAL A 103 -4.79 -3.07 -9.44
CA VAL A 103 -3.87 -4.11 -9.90
C VAL A 103 -3.29 -4.83 -8.68
N VAL A 104 -2.97 -6.10 -8.83
CA VAL A 104 -2.28 -6.92 -7.83
C VAL A 104 -0.93 -7.36 -8.38
N ILE A 105 0.12 -7.25 -7.57
CA ILE A 105 1.45 -7.73 -7.94
C ILE A 105 1.49 -9.25 -7.74
N VAL A 106 1.86 -9.97 -8.81
CA VAL A 106 1.96 -11.44 -8.82
C VAL A 106 3.43 -11.88 -8.66
N LYS A 107 4.36 -11.20 -9.32
CA LYS A 107 5.81 -11.41 -9.11
C LYS A 107 6.53 -10.08 -8.92
N LEU A 108 7.47 -10.08 -7.97
CA LEU A 108 8.27 -8.90 -7.64
C LEU A 108 9.64 -8.98 -8.30
N LYS A 109 10.08 -7.88 -8.92
CA LYS A 109 11.50 -7.68 -9.23
C LYS A 109 12.24 -7.38 -7.93
N LEU A 110 13.04 -8.33 -7.46
CA LEU A 110 13.82 -8.19 -6.23
C LEU A 110 15.19 -7.57 -6.52
N ASP A 111 15.50 -6.49 -5.80
CA ASP A 111 16.82 -5.87 -5.72
C ASP A 111 17.20 -5.72 -4.23
N LYS A 112 18.44 -5.30 -3.95
CA LYS A 112 18.95 -5.11 -2.57
C LYS A 112 18.02 -4.21 -1.75
N ASP A 113 17.60 -3.09 -2.32
CA ASP A 113 16.74 -2.11 -1.64
C ASP A 113 15.30 -2.61 -1.46
N ARG A 114 14.80 -3.48 -2.35
CA ARG A 114 13.46 -4.06 -2.23
C ARG A 114 13.41 -5.05 -1.12
N LYS A 115 14.44 -5.89 -1.00
CA LYS A 115 14.56 -6.85 0.10
C LYS A 115 14.59 -6.08 1.42
N ALA A 116 15.47 -5.09 1.54
CA ALA A 116 15.52 -4.22 2.72
C ALA A 116 14.17 -3.52 3.02
N LEU A 117 13.44 -3.08 2.00
CA LEU A 117 12.11 -2.48 2.18
C LEU A 117 11.07 -3.50 2.67
N LEU A 118 11.07 -4.71 2.12
CA LEU A 118 10.18 -5.79 2.53
C LEU A 118 10.46 -6.18 3.98
N ASP A 119 11.72 -6.40 4.34
CA ASP A 119 12.13 -6.78 5.69
C ASP A 119 11.74 -5.71 6.71
N ARG A 120 11.99 -4.43 6.41
CA ARG A 120 11.58 -3.32 7.27
C ARG A 120 10.07 -3.27 7.47
N LYS A 121 9.28 -3.46 6.41
CA LYS A 121 7.80 -3.47 6.50
C LYS A 121 7.29 -4.69 7.27
N ALA A 122 7.90 -5.86 7.07
CA ALA A 122 7.54 -7.09 7.76
C ALA A 122 7.79 -6.97 9.27
N ARG A 123 8.95 -6.44 9.67
CA ARG A 123 9.28 -6.16 11.07
C ARG A 123 8.29 -5.21 11.73
N GLY A 124 7.96 -4.09 11.06
CA GLY A 124 6.97 -3.14 11.58
C GLY A 124 5.60 -3.80 11.81
N ARG A 125 5.13 -4.61 10.86
CA ARG A 125 3.87 -5.35 10.99
C ARG A 125 3.90 -6.39 12.11
N ALA A 126 5.02 -7.06 12.31
CA ALA A 126 5.17 -8.04 13.38
C ALA A 126 5.10 -7.37 14.76
N ALA A 127 5.75 -6.22 14.93
CA ALA A 127 5.68 -5.42 16.16
C ALA A 127 4.24 -4.93 16.44
N ASP A 128 3.52 -4.46 15.42
CA ASP A 128 2.12 -4.06 15.57
C ASP A 128 1.23 -5.24 15.99
N LYS A 129 1.47 -6.44 15.44
CA LYS A 129 0.73 -7.65 15.80
C LYS A 129 0.99 -8.09 17.25
N ALA A 130 2.20 -7.88 17.76
CA ALA A 130 2.56 -8.19 19.14
C ALA A 130 1.86 -7.24 20.13
N LYS A 131 1.76 -5.94 19.81
CA LYS A 131 1.07 -4.95 20.66
C LYS A 131 -0.44 -5.14 20.75
N GLY A 132 -1.05 -5.79 19.76
CA GLY A 132 -2.50 -5.96 19.65
C GLY A 132 -3.07 -7.20 20.35
N LYS A 133 -2.25 -7.98 21.06
CA LYS A 133 -2.70 -9.12 21.86
C LYS A 133 -2.52 -8.77 23.33
N PHE A 134 -3.50 -8.11 23.91
CA PHE A 134 -3.78 -8.32 25.32
C PHE A 134 -4.56 -9.63 25.40
N SER A 135 -4.01 -10.63 26.06
CA SER A 135 -4.75 -11.85 26.37
C SER A 135 -5.93 -11.51 27.29
N ALA A 136 -7.02 -12.28 27.22
CA ALA A 136 -8.17 -12.08 28.12
C ALA A 136 -7.76 -12.18 29.60
N GLU A 137 -6.70 -12.93 29.89
CA GLU A 137 -6.09 -13.07 31.22
C GLU A 137 -5.39 -11.78 31.68
N GLU A 138 -4.68 -11.07 30.81
CA GLU A 138 -4.06 -9.77 31.12
C GLU A 138 -5.12 -8.65 31.31
N VAL A 139 -6.23 -8.72 30.57
CA VAL A 139 -7.36 -7.78 30.74
C VAL A 139 -8.12 -8.05 32.04
N ALA A 140 -8.27 -9.32 32.44
CA ALA A 140 -8.89 -9.70 33.71
C ALA A 140 -8.00 -9.33 34.91
N ALA A 141 -6.67 -9.53 34.80
CA ALA A 141 -5.72 -9.14 35.84
C ALA A 141 -5.67 -7.61 36.06
N ALA A 142 -5.76 -6.82 35.00
CA ALA A 142 -5.83 -5.35 35.10
C ALA A 142 -7.16 -4.84 35.68
N ALA A 143 -8.27 -5.56 35.49
CA ALA A 143 -9.57 -5.23 36.09
C ALA A 143 -9.66 -5.63 37.58
N ALA A 144 -8.92 -6.67 38.00
CA ALA A 144 -8.86 -7.11 39.40
C ALA A 144 -7.95 -6.23 40.28
N ALA A 145 -6.95 -5.56 39.70
CA ALA A 145 -6.04 -4.64 40.41
C ALA A 145 -6.65 -3.25 40.63
N GLY A 146 -7.88 -3.20 41.16
CA GLY A 146 -8.73 -2.01 41.33
C GLY A 146 -7.99 -0.68 41.49
N ALA A 147 -8.39 0.32 40.71
CA ALA A 147 -7.82 1.66 40.76
C ALA A 147 -7.85 2.20 42.21
N PRO A 148 -6.74 2.71 42.76
CA PRO A 148 -6.78 3.40 44.04
C PRO A 148 -7.69 4.63 43.90
N SER A 149 -8.66 4.72 44.81
CA SER A 149 -9.58 5.85 44.91
C SER A 149 -8.81 7.15 45.18
N LEU A 150 -9.28 8.24 44.58
CA LEU A 150 -8.81 9.62 44.80
C LEU A 150 -9.17 10.16 46.21
N GLN A 151 -9.13 9.31 47.24
CA GLN A 151 -9.45 9.69 48.62
C GLN A 151 -8.27 9.56 49.59
N GLU A 152 -7.07 9.24 49.11
CA GLU A 152 -5.86 9.20 49.96
C GLU A 152 -4.76 10.09 49.36
N ILE A 153 -5.02 11.40 49.31
CA ILE A 153 -3.98 12.43 49.34
C ILE A 153 -4.52 13.54 50.26
N ASP A 154 -4.27 13.38 51.56
CA ASP A 154 -4.11 14.52 52.47
C ASP A 154 -2.68 15.07 52.32
#